data_AF-A0A7J9D3L4-F1
#
_entry.id   AF-A0A7J9D3L4-F1
#
_cell.length_a   1.000
_cell.length_b   1.000
_cell.length_c   1.000
_cell.angle_alpha   90.00
_cell.angle_beta   90.00
_cell.angle_gamma   90.00
#
_symmetry.space_group_name_H-M   'P 1'
#
loop_
_entity.id
_entity.type
_entity.pdbx_description
1 polymer ?
#
loop_
_entity_poly.entity_id
_entity_poly.type
_entity_poly.pdbx_seq_one_letter_code
_entity_poly.pdbx_strand_id
1 'polypeptide(L)'
;MAKVRACLQALQFTENLGFRRIFVEGDALTVIRKMKSTKEDKSVIGMVIRASKDKVETFEEIEFCYIPWEVNAAAHGLAQEGKWFESAKYWIEDAPLRVEELAQRTDDYCN
;
A
#
# COMPACT_ATOMS: atom_id res chain seq x y z
N MET A 1 -1.40 -3.00 -12.71
CA MET A 1 -2.76 -2.70 -12.22
C MET A 1 -2.98 -3.13 -10.76
N ALA A 2 -2.66 -4.36 -10.36
CA ALA A 2 -2.90 -4.84 -8.98
C ALA A 2 -2.21 -3.98 -7.89
N LYS A 3 -0.91 -3.71 -8.03
CA LYS A 3 -0.14 -2.92 -7.04
C LYS A 3 -0.68 -1.51 -6.82
N VAL A 4 -1.08 -0.79 -7.87
CA VAL A 4 -1.67 0.54 -7.73
C VAL A 4 -3.07 0.51 -7.11
N ARG A 5 -3.86 -0.54 -7.40
CA ARG A 5 -5.15 -0.74 -6.74
C ARG A 5 -4.99 -1.04 -5.25
N ALA A 6 -4.01 -1.88 -4.90
CA ALA A 6 -3.68 -2.15 -3.50
C ALA A 6 -3.28 -0.87 -2.75
N CYS A 7 -2.47 0.00 -3.38
CA CYS A 7 -2.15 1.31 -2.83
C CYS A 7 -3.40 2.17 -2.60
N LEU A 8 -4.28 2.30 -3.60
CA LEU A 8 -5.53 3.04 -3.46
C LEU A 8 -6.42 2.48 -2.33
N GLN A 9 -6.53 1.16 -2.23
CA GLN A 9 -7.31 0.50 -1.17
C GLN A 9 -6.71 0.76 0.21
N ALA A 10 -5.39 0.74 0.34
CA ALA A 10 -4.70 1.05 1.60
C ALA A 10 -4.95 2.52 2.02
N LEU A 11 -4.92 3.47 1.08
CA LEU A 11 -5.22 4.87 1.35
C LEU A 11 -6.69 5.05 1.81
N GLN A 12 -7.63 4.44 1.10
CA GLN A 12 -9.05 4.49 1.48
C GLN A 12 -9.29 3.86 2.85
N PHE A 13 -8.63 2.73 3.12
CA PHE A 13 -8.77 2.01 4.37
C PHE A 13 -8.23 2.83 5.55
N THR A 14 -7.03 3.37 5.43
CA THR A 14 -6.40 4.18 6.50
C THR A 14 -7.16 5.49 6.74
N GLU A 15 -7.65 6.15 5.69
CA GLU A 15 -8.53 7.31 5.79
C GLU A 15 -9.83 6.97 6.55
N ASN A 16 -10.47 5.84 6.23
CA ASN A 16 -11.69 5.39 6.91
C ASN A 16 -11.46 5.06 8.40
N LEU A 17 -10.24 4.67 8.78
CA LEU A 17 -9.84 4.46 10.17
C LEU A 17 -9.51 5.77 10.90
N GLY A 18 -9.51 6.91 10.20
CA GLY A 18 -9.23 8.22 10.78
C GLY A 18 -7.74 8.52 10.95
N PHE A 19 -6.85 7.74 10.34
CA PHE A 19 -5.43 8.07 10.33
C PHE A 19 -5.19 9.32 9.47
N ARG A 20 -4.44 10.28 10.02
CA ARG A 20 -4.13 11.55 9.34
C ARG A 20 -2.66 11.67 8.95
N ARG A 21 -1.79 10.85 9.55
CA ARG A 21 -0.35 10.81 9.32
C ARG A 21 0.07 9.36 9.06
N ILE A 22 0.55 9.05 7.87
CA ILE A 22 0.87 7.66 7.47
C ILE A 22 2.19 7.53 6.69
N PHE A 23 2.81 6.36 6.78
CA PHE A 23 3.91 5.94 5.92
C PHE A 23 3.42 4.79 5.03
N VAL A 24 3.60 4.93 3.71
CA VAL A 24 3.19 3.93 2.72
C VAL A 24 4.44 3.30 2.12
N GLU A 25 4.70 2.06 2.51
CA GLU A 25 5.80 1.25 2.01
C GLU A 25 5.34 0.31 0.90
N GLY A 26 6.18 0.12 -0.12
CA GLY A 26 5.89 -0.87 -1.15
C GLY A 26 7.05 -1.21 -2.09
N ASP A 27 6.98 -2.41 -2.65
CA ASP A 27 7.95 -2.99 -3.60
C ASP A 27 7.70 -2.57 -5.06
N ALA A 28 6.62 -1.84 -5.33
CA ALA A 28 6.28 -1.38 -6.65
C ALA A 28 6.92 0.00 -6.94
N LEU A 29 8.22 0.03 -7.24
CA LEU A 29 8.99 1.26 -7.50
C LEU A 29 8.30 2.23 -8.46
N THR A 30 7.69 1.71 -9.53
CA THR A 30 6.94 2.52 -10.50
C THR A 30 5.72 3.20 -9.88
N VAL A 31 5.00 2.52 -8.97
CA VAL A 31 3.85 3.11 -8.26
C VAL A 31 4.35 4.17 -7.29
N ILE A 32 5.35 3.86 -6.46
CA ILE A 32 5.95 4.82 -5.52
C ILE A 32 6.41 6.09 -6.25
N ARG A 33 7.15 5.96 -7.36
CA ARG A 33 7.59 7.10 -8.18
C ARG A 33 6.42 7.92 -8.75
N LYS A 34 5.36 7.25 -9.21
CA LYS A 34 4.16 7.94 -9.75
C LYS A 34 3.40 8.69 -8.66
N MET A 35 3.34 8.14 -7.44
CA MET A 35 2.74 8.80 -6.27
C MET A 35 3.54 10.04 -5.84
N LYS A 36 4.87 9.96 -5.84
CA LYS A 36 5.76 11.10 -5.50
C LYS A 36 5.87 12.16 -6.61
N SER A 37 5.48 11.83 -7.84
CA SER A 37 5.58 12.74 -8.99
C SER A 37 4.43 13.74 -9.02
N THR A 38 4.69 15.00 -9.35
CA THR A 38 3.64 16.00 -9.63
C THR A 38 3.13 15.95 -11.08
N LYS A 39 3.76 15.17 -11.95
CA LYS A 39 3.36 15.06 -13.36
C LYS A 39 2.09 14.25 -13.52
N GLU A 40 1.27 14.66 -14.47
CA GLU A 40 0.10 13.91 -14.92
C GLU A 40 0.52 12.54 -15.48
N ASP A 41 -0.20 11.50 -15.07
CA ASP A 41 0.06 10.13 -15.51
C ASP A 41 -0.83 9.78 -16.71
N LYS A 42 -0.23 9.72 -17.90
CA LYS A 42 -0.91 9.37 -19.17
C LYS A 42 -0.89 7.86 -19.48
N SER A 43 -0.48 7.03 -18.53
CA SER A 43 -0.46 5.57 -18.73
C SER A 43 -1.84 4.94 -18.55
N VAL A 44 -1.97 3.67 -18.94
CA VAL A 44 -3.21 2.87 -18.76
C VAL A 44 -3.68 2.83 -17.30
N ILE A 45 -2.77 3.00 -16.34
CA ILE A 45 -3.10 3.04 -14.90
C ILE A 45 -3.31 4.45 -14.35
N GLY A 46 -3.21 5.48 -15.20
CA GLY A 46 -3.21 6.89 -14.81
C GLY A 46 -4.47 7.32 -14.06
N MET A 47 -5.63 6.77 -14.42
CA MET A 47 -6.89 7.01 -13.70
C MET A 47 -6.83 6.56 -12.24
N VAL A 48 -6.24 5.40 -11.95
CA VAL A 48 -6.12 4.89 -10.56
C VAL A 48 -5.06 5.67 -9.81
N ILE A 49 -3.97 6.08 -10.47
CA ILE A 49 -2.96 6.96 -9.87
C ILE A 49 -3.58 8.30 -9.48
N ARG A 50 -4.41 8.90 -10.34
CA ARG A 50 -5.13 10.13 -10.04
C ARG A 50 -6.03 9.98 -8.82
N ALA A 51 -6.90 8.96 -8.81
CA ALA A 51 -7.75 8.67 -7.66
C ALA A 51 -6.95 8.44 -6.36
N SER A 52 -5.75 7.85 -6.47
CA SER A 52 -4.85 7.68 -5.31
C SER A 52 -4.31 9.02 -4.84
N LYS A 53 -3.88 9.91 -5.75
CA LYS A 53 -3.40 11.26 -5.40
C LYS A 53 -4.49 12.13 -4.79
N ASP A 54 -5.72 12.04 -5.29
CA ASP A 54 -6.85 12.74 -4.69
C ASP A 54 -7.07 12.31 -3.22
N LYS A 55 -6.73 11.05 -2.88
CA LYS A 55 -6.72 10.56 -1.49
C LYS A 55 -5.51 11.02 -0.69
N VAL A 56 -4.33 11.15 -1.30
CA VAL A 56 -3.13 11.70 -0.63
C VAL A 56 -3.42 13.08 -0.04
N GLU A 57 -4.20 13.91 -0.74
CA GLU A 57 -4.55 15.27 -0.30
C GLU A 57 -5.42 15.32 0.97
N THR A 58 -6.02 14.20 1.41
CA THR A 58 -6.84 14.16 2.63
C THR A 58 -6.03 13.89 3.91
N PHE A 59 -4.76 13.49 3.78
CA PHE A 59 -3.85 13.27 4.89
C PHE A 59 -3.10 14.55 5.26
N GLU A 60 -2.83 14.75 6.55
CA GLU A 60 -1.96 15.84 7.03
C GLU A 60 -0.50 15.58 6.70
N GLU A 61 -0.08 14.31 6.80
CA GLU A 61 1.26 13.89 6.46
C GLU A 61 1.22 12.50 5.83
N ILE A 62 1.93 12.36 4.72
CA ILE A 62 2.03 11.08 4.04
C ILE A 62 3.36 10.98 3.31
N GLU A 63 4.08 9.90 3.57
CA GLU A 63 5.32 9.59 2.88
C GLU A 63 5.23 8.25 2.15
N PHE A 64 5.80 8.22 0.95
CA PHE A 64 5.91 7.00 0.16
C PHE A 64 7.37 6.53 0.12
N CYS A 65 7.59 5.32 0.61
CA CYS A 65 8.89 4.66 0.64
C CYS A 65 8.89 3.42 -0.26
N TYR A 66 9.98 3.26 -1.02
CA TYR A 66 10.22 2.03 -1.75
C TYR A 66 11.01 1.07 -0.86
N ILE A 67 10.50 -0.14 -0.69
CA ILE A 67 11.19 -1.23 0.01
C ILE A 67 11.48 -2.39 -0.95
N PRO A 68 12.58 -3.14 -0.78
CA PRO A 68 12.82 -4.36 -1.55
C PRO A 68 11.69 -5.37 -1.36
N TRP A 69 11.43 -6.20 -2.38
CA TRP A 69 10.33 -7.16 -2.33
C TRP A 69 10.54 -8.25 -1.27
N GLU A 70 11.80 -8.53 -0.95
CA GLU A 70 12.23 -9.45 0.11
C GLU A 70 11.76 -9.00 1.49
N VAL A 71 11.71 -7.67 1.70
CA VAL A 71 11.22 -7.04 2.92
C VAL A 71 9.70 -6.85 2.85
N ASN A 72 9.10 -6.78 1.66
CA ASN A 72 7.64 -6.70 1.53
C ASN A 72 6.92 -8.07 1.61
N ALA A 73 7.49 -9.04 2.33
CA ALA A 73 7.00 -10.40 2.37
C ALA A 73 5.61 -10.51 3.03
N ALA A 74 5.33 -9.69 4.05
CA ALA A 74 4.03 -9.63 4.71
C ALA A 74 2.91 -9.19 3.75
N ALA A 75 3.10 -8.10 3.00
CA ALA A 75 2.10 -7.65 2.02
C ALA A 75 1.94 -8.66 0.86
N HIS A 76 3.02 -9.35 0.48
CA HIS A 76 2.94 -10.46 -0.45
C HIS A 76 2.10 -11.63 0.10
N GLY A 77 2.30 -12.00 1.37
CA GLY A 77 1.51 -12.99 2.09
C GLY A 77 0.02 -12.63 2.11
N LEU A 78 -0.31 -11.39 2.50
CA LEU A 78 -1.69 -10.88 2.47
C LEU A 78 -2.32 -10.99 1.08
N ALA A 79 -1.58 -10.64 0.03
CA ALA A 79 -2.07 -10.76 -1.34
C ALA A 79 -2.26 -12.21 -1.79
N GLN A 80 -1.51 -13.18 -1.24
CA GLN A 80 -1.74 -14.60 -1.49
C GLN A 80 -2.98 -15.12 -0.77
N GLU A 81 -3.13 -14.79 0.52
CA GLU A 81 -4.32 -15.15 1.32
C GLU A 81 -5.60 -14.55 0.72
N GLY A 82 -5.52 -13.30 0.26
CA GLY A 82 -6.60 -12.58 -0.41
C GLY A 82 -7.19 -13.28 -1.64
N LYS A 83 -6.43 -14.15 -2.32
CA LYS A 83 -6.89 -14.81 -3.57
C LYS A 83 -8.08 -15.75 -3.37
N TRP A 84 -8.27 -16.23 -2.15
CA TRP A 84 -9.33 -17.18 -1.82
C TRP A 84 -10.64 -16.49 -1.42
N PHE A 85 -10.64 -15.16 -1.30
CA PHE A 85 -11.81 -14.39 -0.92
C PHE A 85 -12.40 -13.67 -2.13
N GLU A 86 -13.73 -13.75 -2.28
CA GLU A 86 -14.47 -13.06 -3.34
C GLU A 86 -14.54 -11.53 -3.15
N SER A 87 -14.23 -11.06 -1.94
CA SER A 87 -14.28 -9.65 -1.55
C SER A 87 -13.00 -9.22 -0.83
N ALA A 88 -12.70 -7.92 -0.86
CA ALA A 88 -11.55 -7.36 -0.16
C ALA A 88 -11.67 -7.61 1.35
N LYS A 89 -10.55 -8.02 1.96
CA LYS A 89 -10.41 -8.25 3.40
C LYS A 89 -9.35 -7.30 3.97
N TYR A 90 -9.59 -6.87 5.20
CA TYR A 90 -8.71 -5.98 5.93
C TYR A 90 -8.42 -6.61 7.30
N TRP A 91 -7.17 -6.48 7.74
CA TRP A 91 -6.66 -6.99 9.00
C TRP A 91 -6.04 -5.81 9.76
N ILE A 92 -6.32 -5.69 11.05
CA ILE A 92 -5.93 -4.53 11.88
C ILE A 92 -5.12 -4.99 13.10
N GLU A 93 -5.64 -5.98 13.84
CA GLU A 93 -5.01 -6.48 15.07
C GLU A 93 -4.45 -7.89 14.88
N ASP A 94 -5.18 -8.76 14.19
CA ASP A 94 -4.75 -10.12 13.87
C ASP A 94 -4.63 -10.30 12.36
N ALA A 95 -3.70 -11.16 11.92
CA ALA A 95 -3.59 -11.62 10.54
C ALA A 95 -3.51 -13.16 10.50
N PRO A 96 -3.64 -13.81 9.32
CA PRO A 96 -3.33 -15.22 9.23
C PRO A 96 -1.91 -15.47 9.74
N LEU A 97 -1.69 -16.51 10.58
CA LEU A 97 -0.41 -16.78 11.25
C LEU A 97 0.82 -16.66 10.32
N ARG A 98 0.68 -17.18 9.10
CA ARG A 98 1.73 -17.11 8.09
C ARG A 98 2.15 -15.67 7.72
N VAL A 99 1.22 -14.73 7.75
CA VAL A 99 1.48 -13.30 7.50
C VAL A 99 2.15 -12.66 8.71
N GLU A 100 1.74 -13.01 9.92
CA GLU A 100 2.34 -12.50 11.16
C GLU A 100 3.82 -12.88 11.27
N GLU A 101 4.16 -14.13 10.96
CA GLU A 101 5.53 -14.62 10.87
C GLU A 101 6.38 -13.86 9.83
N LEU A 102 5.75 -13.38 8.75
CA LEU A 102 6.43 -12.60 7.72
C LEU A 102 6.60 -11.13 8.13
N ALA A 103 5.70 -10.58 8.93
CA ALA A 103 5.76 -9.20 9.42
C ALA A 103 6.86 -8.98 10.47
N GLN A 104 7.15 -9.98 11.30
CA GLN A 104 8.24 -9.90 12.29
C GLN A 104 9.65 -9.79 11.68
N ARG A 105 9.79 -9.90 10.35
CA ARG A 105 11.08 -9.87 9.63
C ARG A 105 11.43 -8.48 9.08
N THR A 106 10.56 -7.49 9.24
CA THR A 106 10.58 -6.27 8.41
C THR A 106 10.89 -4.96 9.14
N ASP A 107 11.00 -4.97 10.48
CA ASP A 107 11.07 -3.76 11.31
C ASP A 107 12.37 -2.92 11.19
N ASP A 108 13.35 -3.31 10.36
CA ASP A 108 14.68 -2.68 10.32
C ASP A 108 14.93 -1.69 9.16
N TYR A 109 13.95 -1.44 8.27
CA TYR A 109 14.24 -0.81 6.96
C TYR A 109 13.76 0.64 6.75
N CYS A 110 13.06 1.25 7.72
CA CYS A 110 12.66 2.65 7.66
C CYS A 110 13.08 3.41 8.94
N ASN A 111 14.39 3.68 9.04
CA ASN A 111 14.95 4.81 9.78
C ASN A 111 15.58 5.80 8.79
#